data_AF-A0A954LLX5-F1
#
_entry.id   AF-A0A954LLX5-F1
#
_cell.length_a   1.000
_cell.length_b   1.000
_cell.length_c   1.000
_cell.angle_alpha   90.00
_cell.angle_beta   90.00
_cell.angle_gamma   90.00
#
_symmetry.space_group_name_H-M   'P 1'
#
loop_
_entity.id
_entity.type
_entity.pdbx_description
1 polymer ?
#
loop_
_entity_poly.entity_id
_entity_poly.type
_entity_poly.pdbx_seq_one_letter_code
_entity_poly.pdbx_strand_id
1 'polypeptide(L)'
;VSKEQMRAFQALHDGFSRELGAGLSSMLRSIIEVKLISVDQLTYSEFVFSLENPTCFNLLESAGLDGHMILDINPSIIFPFVDRLLGGGREQRPSIPNRPLTDIEIRIVGRITGLALRGLESAWSNLCKLELKVRQVESNPQLIQIVPPNEVIVLISFEISMGETRGIMNLCIPYNTIEPLTGKLSSDNWSAYSKKVADPRQVVNLKTGLGQAPVEMVVELARTTISAGEVMGLAIGDVIMTETGREQPLRVWIEDEAMFEGFPGAFKAHKAIRIHGRLSRPKDRVKELLESKVGQTETPSEAPTTPSTPPTA
;
A
#
# COMPACT_ATOMS: atom_id res chain seq x y z
N VAL A 1 -10.56 -6.74 16.12
CA VAL A 1 -10.64 -7.09 14.68
C VAL A 1 -12.00 -7.73 14.40
N SER A 2 -12.67 -7.40 13.30
CA SER A 2 -13.98 -8.02 12.97
C SER A 2 -13.80 -9.47 12.49
N LYS A 3 -14.81 -10.33 12.65
CA LYS A 3 -14.76 -11.72 12.13
C LYS A 3 -14.51 -11.77 10.62
N GLU A 4 -14.93 -10.74 9.90
CA GLU A 4 -14.77 -10.62 8.45
C GLU A 4 -13.31 -10.30 8.07
N GLN A 5 -12.65 -9.40 8.82
CA GLN A 5 -11.23 -9.11 8.66
C GLN A 5 -10.37 -10.36 8.93
N MET A 6 -10.72 -11.15 9.95
CA MET A 6 -10.00 -12.41 10.24
C MET A 6 -10.10 -13.40 9.08
N ARG A 7 -11.26 -13.51 8.42
CA ARG A 7 -11.42 -14.34 7.22
C ARG A 7 -10.62 -13.82 6.04
N ALA A 8 -10.55 -12.50 5.84
CA ALA A 8 -9.71 -11.89 4.81
C ALA A 8 -8.22 -12.21 5.04
N PHE A 9 -7.74 -12.07 6.29
CA PHE A 9 -6.38 -12.46 6.65
C PHE A 9 -6.11 -13.94 6.41
N GLN A 10 -7.07 -14.81 6.75
CA GLN A 10 -6.94 -16.24 6.53
C GLN A 10 -6.81 -16.58 5.04
N ALA A 11 -7.65 -16.00 4.19
CA ALA A 11 -7.58 -16.23 2.74
C ALA A 11 -6.30 -15.65 2.11
N LEU A 12 -5.85 -14.48 2.55
CA LEU A 12 -4.61 -13.86 2.08
C LEU A 12 -3.40 -14.74 2.41
N HIS A 13 -3.32 -15.20 3.66
CA HIS A 13 -2.17 -15.98 4.14
C HIS A 13 -2.21 -17.45 3.72
N ASP A 14 -3.37 -17.96 3.30
CA ASP A 14 -3.49 -19.28 2.67
C ASP A 14 -2.83 -19.31 1.28
N GLY A 15 -2.87 -18.21 0.52
CA GLY A 15 -2.09 -18.07 -0.71
C GLY A 15 -0.58 -18.03 -0.45
N PHE A 16 -0.19 -17.22 0.53
CA PHE A 16 1.20 -17.07 0.97
C PHE A 16 1.82 -18.40 1.43
N SER A 17 1.09 -19.22 2.20
CA SER A 17 1.61 -20.50 2.71
C SER A 17 2.05 -21.42 1.57
N ARG A 18 1.24 -21.52 0.51
CA ARG A 18 1.55 -22.31 -0.69
C ARG A 18 2.78 -21.77 -1.44
N GLU A 19 2.86 -20.46 -1.63
CA GLU A 19 3.99 -19.81 -2.30
C GLU A 19 5.30 -20.00 -1.51
N LEU A 20 5.24 -19.82 -0.19
CA LEU A 20 6.38 -20.03 0.69
C LEU A 20 6.84 -21.50 0.66
N GLY A 21 5.91 -22.45 0.74
CA GLY A 21 6.23 -23.89 0.66
C GLY A 21 6.93 -24.26 -0.65
N ALA A 22 6.44 -23.74 -1.78
CA ALA A 22 7.09 -23.93 -3.07
C ALA A 22 8.50 -23.28 -3.13
N GLY A 23 8.63 -22.05 -2.63
CA GLY A 23 9.90 -21.33 -2.57
C GLY A 23 10.95 -22.04 -1.71
N LEU A 24 10.56 -22.48 -0.50
CA LEU A 24 11.42 -23.23 0.41
C LEU A 24 11.81 -24.57 -0.20
N SER A 25 10.86 -25.28 -0.81
CA SER A 25 11.12 -26.56 -1.47
C SER A 25 12.16 -26.42 -2.59
N SER A 26 12.04 -25.37 -3.40
CA SER A 26 13.00 -25.04 -4.45
C SER A 26 14.38 -24.69 -3.88
N MET A 27 14.43 -23.92 -2.79
CA MET A 27 15.69 -23.47 -2.18
C MET A 27 16.45 -24.63 -1.52
N LEU A 28 15.74 -25.50 -0.81
CA LEU A 28 16.31 -26.57 0.00
C LEU A 28 16.43 -27.91 -0.75
N ARG A 29 15.88 -27.98 -1.96
CA ARG A 29 15.79 -29.21 -2.78
C ARG A 29 15.23 -30.37 -1.97
N SER A 30 14.10 -30.10 -1.30
CA SER A 30 13.35 -31.04 -0.46
C SER A 30 11.86 -30.70 -0.54
N ILE A 31 10.98 -31.66 -0.26
CA ILE A 31 9.54 -31.39 -0.22
C ILE A 31 9.23 -30.73 1.11
N ILE A 32 8.75 -29.49 1.07
CA ILE A 32 8.37 -28.70 2.24
C ILE A 32 6.91 -28.29 2.08
N GLU A 33 6.10 -28.67 3.05
CA GLU A 33 4.69 -28.32 3.11
C GLU A 33 4.49 -27.27 4.21
N VAL A 34 3.89 -26.15 3.83
CA VAL A 34 3.54 -25.05 4.74
C VAL A 34 2.03 -24.92 4.77
N LYS A 35 1.44 -25.00 5.97
CA LYS A 35 0.00 -24.90 6.19
C LYS A 35 -0.32 -23.74 7.11
N LEU A 36 -1.36 -22.99 6.78
CA LEU A 36 -1.94 -22.04 7.71
C LEU A 36 -2.72 -22.79 8.80
N ILE A 37 -2.31 -22.66 10.05
CA ILE A 37 -2.94 -23.31 11.22
C ILE A 37 -4.11 -22.46 11.69
N SER A 38 -3.83 -21.20 12.01
CA SER A 38 -4.80 -20.30 12.61
C SER A 38 -4.48 -18.84 12.33
N VAL A 39 -5.52 -18.02 12.45
CA VAL A 39 -5.44 -16.57 12.52
C VAL A 39 -6.18 -16.21 13.81
N ASP A 40 -5.43 -15.80 14.82
CA ASP A 40 -5.94 -15.56 16.17
C ASP A 40 -5.74 -14.09 16.56
N GLN A 41 -6.57 -13.63 17.50
CA GLN A 41 -6.44 -12.31 18.10
C GLN A 41 -6.07 -12.49 19.58
N LEU A 42 -4.97 -11.90 20.01
CA LEU A 42 -4.51 -11.95 21.40
C LEU A 42 -3.76 -10.65 21.75
N THR A 43 -3.33 -10.54 22.99
CA THR A 43 -2.48 -9.44 23.44
C THR A 43 -1.01 -9.69 23.10
N TYR A 44 -0.24 -8.63 22.94
CA TYR A 44 1.20 -8.74 22.69
C TYR A 44 1.92 -9.56 23.78
N SER A 45 1.54 -9.41 25.05
CA SER A 45 2.08 -10.22 26.14
C SER A 45 1.84 -11.71 25.95
N GLU A 46 0.61 -12.11 25.59
CA GLU A 46 0.27 -13.52 25.40
C GLU A 46 1.09 -14.16 24.26
N PHE A 47 1.42 -13.38 23.22
CA PHE A 47 2.26 -13.83 22.13
C PHE A 47 3.71 -14.01 22.58
N VAL A 48 4.30 -13.00 23.22
CA VAL A 48 5.69 -13.09 23.70
C VAL A 48 5.87 -14.26 24.68
N PHE A 49 4.86 -14.54 25.52
CA PHE A 49 4.86 -15.67 26.44
C PHE A 49 4.61 -17.03 25.78
N SER A 50 4.02 -17.08 24.58
CA SER A 50 3.78 -18.34 23.87
C SER A 50 4.98 -18.82 23.04
N LEU A 51 5.96 -17.93 22.81
CA LEU A 51 7.17 -18.26 22.08
C LEU A 51 8.16 -19.06 22.92
N GLU A 52 8.89 -19.96 22.24
CA GLU A 52 10.04 -20.65 22.83
C GLU A 52 11.20 -19.67 23.08
N ASN A 53 12.06 -20.01 24.04
CA ASN A 53 13.27 -19.25 24.32
C ASN A 53 14.44 -20.23 24.47
N PRO A 54 15.41 -20.25 23.54
CA PRO A 54 15.61 -19.30 22.43
C PRO A 54 14.67 -19.53 21.23
N THR A 55 14.40 -18.48 20.46
CA THR A 55 13.71 -18.54 19.16
C THR A 55 14.44 -17.72 18.09
N CYS A 56 13.97 -17.68 16.84
CA CYS A 56 14.45 -16.73 15.84
C CYS A 56 13.41 -15.62 15.64
N PHE A 57 13.52 -14.58 16.46
CA PHE A 57 12.59 -13.46 16.49
C PHE A 57 13.05 -12.37 15.52
N ASN A 58 12.40 -12.23 14.36
CA ASN A 58 12.74 -11.23 13.36
C ASN A 58 11.85 -10.01 13.53
N LEU A 59 12.44 -8.87 13.92
CA LEU A 59 11.77 -7.58 13.94
C LEU A 59 11.74 -7.00 12.53
N LEU A 60 10.54 -6.77 12.01
CA LEU A 60 10.31 -6.26 10.67
C LEU A 60 9.91 -4.80 10.70
N GLU A 61 10.43 -4.04 9.75
CA GLU A 61 10.06 -2.67 9.46
C GLU A 61 9.46 -2.60 8.05
N SER A 62 8.44 -1.76 7.88
CA SER A 62 7.76 -1.59 6.60
C SER A 62 7.81 -0.14 6.13
N ALA A 63 8.08 0.09 4.85
CA ALA A 63 8.04 1.45 4.26
C ALA A 63 6.63 1.90 3.84
N GLY A 64 5.59 1.11 4.15
CA GLY A 64 4.20 1.34 3.70
C GLY A 64 3.14 1.28 4.80
N LEU A 65 3.50 0.87 6.01
CA LEU A 65 2.63 0.85 7.19
C LEU A 65 3.37 1.43 8.39
N ASP A 66 2.63 2.21 9.18
CA ASP A 66 3.15 2.77 10.42
C ASP A 66 3.18 1.68 11.50
N GLY A 67 4.38 1.19 11.79
CA GLY A 67 4.59 0.22 12.86
C GLY A 67 5.63 -0.85 12.53
N HIS A 68 5.89 -1.68 13.53
CA HIS A 68 6.75 -2.85 13.40
C HIS A 68 5.91 -4.12 13.39
N MET A 69 6.34 -5.11 12.62
CA MET A 69 5.76 -6.45 12.60
C MET A 69 6.81 -7.44 13.10
N ILE A 70 6.39 -8.63 13.50
CA ILE A 70 7.31 -9.65 13.97
C ILE A 70 7.08 -10.93 13.19
N LEU A 71 8.17 -11.51 12.68
CA LEU A 71 8.18 -12.85 12.13
C LEU A 71 9.05 -13.75 13.00
N ASP A 72 8.41 -14.61 13.74
CA ASP A 72 9.06 -15.62 14.57
C ASP A 72 9.11 -16.95 13.81
N ILE A 73 10.26 -17.61 13.84
CA ILE A 73 10.46 -18.93 13.22
C ILE A 73 11.09 -19.83 14.27
N ASN A 74 10.44 -20.95 14.55
CA ASN A 74 10.89 -21.88 15.57
C ASN A 74 12.24 -22.55 15.20
N PRO A 75 13.21 -22.65 16.13
CA PRO A 75 14.50 -23.29 15.86
C PRO A 75 14.40 -24.75 15.39
N SER A 76 13.33 -25.46 15.77
CA SER A 76 13.09 -26.85 15.36
C SER A 76 13.05 -27.05 13.85
N ILE A 77 12.67 -26.03 13.07
CA ILE A 77 12.71 -26.07 11.60
C ILE A 77 13.92 -25.35 11.02
N ILE A 78 14.43 -24.32 11.72
CA ILE A 78 15.61 -23.55 11.27
C ILE A 78 16.86 -24.42 11.22
N PHE A 79 17.18 -25.16 12.28
CA PHE A 79 18.40 -25.96 12.32
C PHE A 79 18.44 -27.00 11.19
N PRO A 80 17.36 -27.78 10.92
CA PRO A 80 17.27 -28.63 9.73
C PRO A 80 17.46 -27.87 8.41
N PHE A 81 16.91 -26.66 8.27
CA PHE A 81 17.09 -25.86 7.06
C PHE A 81 18.53 -25.41 6.87
N VAL A 82 19.19 -24.96 7.94
CA VAL A 82 20.60 -24.58 7.91
C VAL A 82 21.47 -25.80 7.55
N ASP A 83 21.26 -26.94 8.19
CA ASP A 83 22.00 -28.17 7.90
C ASP A 83 21.88 -28.55 6.41
N ARG A 84 20.66 -28.49 5.87
CA ARG A 84 20.41 -28.77 4.45
C ARG A 84 21.10 -27.78 3.52
N LEU A 85 21.12 -26.49 3.85
CA LEU A 85 21.81 -25.45 3.07
C LEU A 85 23.33 -25.60 3.09
N LEU A 86 23.88 -26.15 4.18
CA LEU A 86 25.30 -26.45 4.34
C LEU A 86 25.70 -27.80 3.71
N GLY A 87 24.76 -28.52 3.09
CA GLY A 87 25.00 -29.79 2.40
C GLY A 87 24.78 -31.05 3.25
N GLY A 88 24.19 -30.90 4.44
CA GLY A 88 23.77 -31.99 5.31
C GLY A 88 22.42 -32.61 4.91
N GLY A 89 21.67 -33.13 5.90
CA GLY A 89 20.36 -33.75 5.70
C GLY A 89 20.39 -35.21 5.23
N ARG A 90 21.41 -35.98 5.66
CA ARG A 90 21.44 -37.45 5.54
C ARG A 90 20.76 -38.16 6.71
N GLU A 91 20.61 -37.47 7.84
CA GLU A 91 19.99 -38.00 9.05
C GLU A 91 18.47 -37.83 8.99
N GLN A 92 17.72 -38.88 9.33
CA GLN A 92 16.25 -38.83 9.35
C GLN A 92 15.71 -37.96 10.49
N ARG A 93 16.48 -37.78 11.57
CA ARG A 93 16.20 -36.87 12.68
C ARG A 93 17.46 -36.10 13.06
N PRO A 94 17.65 -34.87 12.56
CA PRO A 94 18.76 -34.04 13.00
C PRO A 94 18.62 -33.73 14.50
N SER A 95 19.74 -33.77 15.22
CA SER A 95 19.77 -33.28 16.59
C SER A 95 19.55 -31.76 16.57
N ILE A 96 18.49 -31.29 17.22
CA ILE A 96 18.12 -29.87 17.28
C ILE A 96 18.79 -29.26 18.52
N PRO A 97 19.78 -28.38 18.37
CA PRO A 97 20.44 -27.75 19.51
C PRO A 97 19.48 -26.86 20.28
N ASN A 98 19.46 -26.97 21.61
CA ASN A 98 18.76 -26.02 22.47
C ASN A 98 19.67 -24.82 22.79
N ARG A 99 19.99 -24.01 21.77
CA ARG A 99 20.82 -22.81 21.89
C ARG A 99 20.40 -21.71 20.89
N PRO A 100 20.74 -20.44 21.17
CA PRO A 100 20.64 -19.36 20.18
C PRO A 100 21.39 -19.68 18.88
N LEU A 101 20.92 -19.11 17.77
CA LEU A 101 21.62 -19.17 16.49
C LEU A 101 22.94 -18.39 16.55
N THR A 102 23.98 -18.92 15.92
CA THR A 102 25.25 -18.20 15.71
C THR A 102 25.11 -17.18 14.58
N ASP A 103 26.03 -16.22 14.52
CA ASP A 103 26.05 -15.20 13.45
C ASP A 103 26.06 -15.78 12.03
N ILE A 104 26.74 -16.93 11.84
CA ILE A 104 26.78 -17.62 10.56
C ILE A 104 25.40 -18.20 10.23
N GLU A 105 24.75 -18.84 11.20
CA GLU A 105 23.41 -19.40 11.04
C GLU A 105 22.38 -18.31 10.79
N ILE A 106 22.44 -17.18 11.50
CA ILE A 106 21.56 -16.01 11.27
C ILE A 106 21.69 -15.50 9.83
N ARG A 107 22.90 -15.41 9.28
CA ARG A 107 23.12 -15.00 7.88
C ARG A 107 22.52 -15.98 6.88
N ILE A 108 22.60 -17.28 7.16
CA ILE A 108 22.00 -18.33 6.32
C ILE A 108 20.47 -18.24 6.39
N VAL A 109 19.92 -18.09 7.59
CA VAL A 109 18.48 -17.91 7.85
C VAL A 109 17.94 -16.65 7.20
N GLY A 110 18.74 -15.59 7.06
CA GLY A 110 18.36 -14.38 6.32
C GLY A 110 17.87 -14.65 4.89
N ARG A 111 18.34 -15.73 4.23
CA ARG A 111 17.83 -16.13 2.91
C ARG A 111 16.40 -16.68 2.97
N ILE A 112 16.09 -17.41 4.05
CA ILE A 112 14.78 -18.01 4.35
C ILE A 112 13.81 -16.90 4.73
N THR A 113 14.20 -16.06 5.69
CA THR A 113 13.41 -14.88 6.09
C THR A 113 13.15 -13.98 4.89
N GLY A 114 14.16 -13.68 4.06
CA GLY A 114 13.98 -12.86 2.86
C GLY A 114 13.05 -13.48 1.81
N LEU A 115 12.96 -14.82 1.73
CA LEU A 115 11.97 -15.49 0.89
C LEU A 115 10.55 -15.32 1.46
N ALA A 116 10.39 -15.46 2.77
CA ALA A 116 9.13 -15.21 3.46
C ALA A 116 8.68 -13.76 3.29
N LEU A 117 9.57 -12.78 3.43
CA LEU A 117 9.25 -11.36 3.23
C LEU A 117 8.74 -11.08 1.81
N ARG A 118 9.42 -11.58 0.77
CA ARG A 118 8.94 -11.42 -0.62
C ARG A 118 7.56 -12.05 -0.85
N GLY A 119 7.32 -13.22 -0.26
CA GLY A 119 6.00 -13.86 -0.33
C GLY A 119 4.93 -13.03 0.39
N LEU A 120 5.26 -12.43 1.54
CA LEU A 120 4.35 -11.52 2.25
C LEU A 120 4.07 -10.25 1.43
N GLU A 121 5.10 -9.61 0.87
CA GLU A 121 4.93 -8.43 0.00
C GLU A 121 4.04 -8.73 -1.21
N SER A 122 4.24 -9.89 -1.85
CA SER A 122 3.40 -10.38 -2.96
C SER A 122 1.96 -10.59 -2.52
N ALA A 123 1.73 -11.28 -1.39
CA ALA A 123 0.39 -11.55 -0.87
C ALA A 123 -0.36 -10.26 -0.46
N TRP A 124 0.37 -9.27 0.05
CA TRP A 124 -0.19 -7.98 0.48
C TRP A 124 -0.33 -6.95 -0.65
N SER A 125 0.29 -7.18 -1.81
CA SER A 125 0.33 -6.23 -2.95
C SER A 125 -1.05 -5.72 -3.40
N ASN A 126 -2.10 -6.53 -3.25
CA ASN A 126 -3.47 -6.15 -3.59
C ASN A 126 -4.11 -5.17 -2.59
N LEU A 127 -3.63 -5.14 -1.35
CA LEU A 127 -4.13 -4.27 -0.27
C LEU A 127 -3.29 -2.98 -0.16
N CYS A 128 -1.98 -3.15 -0.09
CA CYS A 128 -1.01 -2.07 -0.04
C CYS A 128 0.32 -2.49 -0.67
N LYS A 129 1.07 -1.51 -1.18
CA LYS A 129 2.47 -1.75 -1.53
C LYS A 129 3.25 -1.80 -0.23
N LEU A 130 3.67 -3.00 0.14
CA LEU A 130 4.47 -3.26 1.32
C LEU A 130 5.93 -3.48 0.89
N GLU A 131 6.86 -2.83 1.58
CA GLU A 131 8.29 -3.12 1.46
C GLU A 131 8.80 -3.50 2.86
N LEU A 132 9.08 -4.78 3.07
CA LEU A 132 9.48 -5.35 4.34
C LEU A 132 11.00 -5.52 4.41
N LYS A 133 11.58 -5.09 5.53
CA LYS A 133 13.00 -5.30 5.83
C LYS A 133 13.15 -5.84 7.25
N VAL A 134 14.12 -6.74 7.44
CA VAL A 134 14.50 -7.20 8.77
C VAL A 134 15.35 -6.10 9.41
N ARG A 135 14.84 -5.48 10.48
CA ARG A 135 15.55 -4.46 11.25
C ARG A 135 16.56 -5.10 12.20
N GLN A 136 16.14 -6.16 12.89
CA GLN A 136 16.95 -6.84 13.90
C GLN A 136 16.47 -8.28 14.07
N VAL A 137 17.38 -9.17 14.44
CA VAL A 137 17.08 -10.57 14.77
C VAL A 137 17.49 -10.80 16.22
N GLU A 138 16.58 -11.35 17.02
CA GLU A 138 16.80 -11.62 18.43
C GLU A 138 16.51 -13.08 18.78
N SER A 139 17.21 -13.56 19.80
CA SER A 139 17.00 -14.93 20.31
C SER A 139 16.07 -15.00 21.51
N ASN A 140 15.99 -13.91 22.29
CA ASN A 140 15.07 -13.81 23.42
C ASN A 140 13.92 -12.85 23.06
N PRO A 141 12.67 -13.35 22.93
CA PRO A 141 11.53 -12.52 22.52
C PRO A 141 11.19 -11.45 23.56
N GLN A 142 11.63 -11.60 24.82
CA GLN A 142 11.37 -10.64 25.89
C GLN A 142 12.22 -9.35 25.80
N LEU A 143 13.28 -9.33 24.97
CA LEU A 143 14.13 -8.15 24.82
C LEU A 143 13.54 -7.09 23.90
N ILE A 144 12.59 -7.48 23.03
CA ILE A 144 12.00 -6.59 22.04
C ILE A 144 10.57 -6.27 22.45
N GLN A 145 10.32 -4.98 22.69
CA GLN A 145 9.00 -4.46 22.95
C GLN A 145 8.66 -3.40 21.89
N ILE A 146 7.88 -3.79 20.89
CA ILE A 146 7.44 -2.88 19.82
C ILE A 146 6.15 -2.12 20.18
N VAL A 147 5.34 -2.70 21.07
CA VAL A 147 4.05 -2.16 21.49
C VAL A 147 3.82 -2.44 22.99
N PRO A 148 2.88 -1.74 23.64
CA PRO A 148 2.49 -2.04 25.01
C PRO A 148 2.03 -3.50 25.18
N PRO A 149 2.22 -4.15 26.35
CA PRO A 149 1.89 -5.57 26.53
C PRO A 149 0.41 -5.88 26.31
N ASN A 150 -0.47 -4.93 26.66
CA ASN A 150 -1.93 -5.05 26.53
C ASN A 150 -2.44 -4.73 25.12
N GLU A 151 -1.55 -4.36 24.18
CA GLU A 151 -1.94 -4.04 22.81
C GLU A 151 -2.47 -5.29 22.11
N VAL A 152 -3.56 -5.12 21.37
CA VAL A 152 -4.17 -6.20 20.59
C VAL A 152 -3.35 -6.43 19.32
N ILE A 153 -3.05 -7.69 19.05
CA ILE A 153 -2.34 -8.13 17.85
C ILE A 153 -3.15 -9.19 17.10
N VAL A 154 -2.87 -9.32 15.81
CA VAL A 154 -3.28 -10.46 14.98
C VAL A 154 -2.08 -11.39 14.86
N LEU A 155 -2.24 -12.63 15.30
CA LEU A 155 -1.25 -13.69 15.17
C LEU A 155 -1.66 -14.64 14.06
N ILE A 156 -0.73 -14.91 13.15
CA ILE A 156 -0.93 -15.82 12.03
C ILE A 156 0.10 -16.93 12.15
N SER A 157 -0.39 -18.15 12.38
CA SER A 157 0.44 -19.30 12.71
C SER A 157 0.51 -20.26 11.54
N PHE A 158 1.72 -20.63 11.13
CA PHE A 158 1.98 -21.55 10.03
C PHE A 158 2.71 -22.80 10.54
N GLU A 159 2.23 -23.99 10.17
CA GLU A 159 2.97 -25.24 10.36
C GLU A 159 3.87 -25.45 9.16
N ILE A 160 5.16 -25.62 9.39
CA ILE A 160 6.13 -25.98 8.36
C ILE A 160 6.58 -27.40 8.63
N SER A 161 6.49 -28.25 7.61
CA SER A 161 6.90 -29.65 7.69
C SER A 161 7.87 -30.02 6.58
N MET A 162 8.92 -30.74 6.97
CA MET A 162 9.95 -31.28 6.08
C MET A 162 10.25 -32.72 6.49
N GLY A 163 9.66 -33.69 5.79
CA GLY A 163 9.74 -35.09 6.18
C GLY A 163 9.09 -35.34 7.55
N GLU A 164 9.87 -35.82 8.53
CA GLU A 164 9.40 -36.01 9.91
C GLU A 164 9.52 -34.76 10.78
N THR A 165 10.31 -33.76 10.36
CA THR A 165 10.52 -32.55 11.16
C THR A 165 9.38 -31.57 10.94
N ARG A 166 8.90 -30.99 12.04
CA ARG A 166 7.87 -29.96 12.04
C ARG A 166 8.30 -28.80 12.92
N GLY A 167 7.90 -27.61 12.52
CA GLY A 167 8.05 -26.40 13.32
C GLY A 167 6.99 -25.38 12.98
N ILE A 168 6.86 -24.36 13.83
CA ILE A 168 5.89 -23.29 13.66
C ILE A 168 6.62 -22.02 13.22
N MET A 169 5.98 -21.27 12.33
CA MET A 169 6.33 -19.90 12.00
C MET A 169 5.14 -19.01 12.35
N ASN A 170 5.39 -17.92 13.07
CA ASN A 170 4.37 -17.01 13.55
C ASN A 170 4.60 -15.61 12.99
N LEU A 171 3.59 -15.03 12.36
CA LEU A 171 3.57 -13.62 11.97
C LEU A 171 2.66 -12.85 12.94
N CYS A 172 3.25 -11.93 13.69
CA CYS A 172 2.55 -11.04 14.61
C CYS A 172 2.41 -9.66 13.98
N ILE A 173 1.17 -9.19 13.88
CA ILE A 173 0.81 -7.91 13.28
C ILE A 173 0.04 -7.09 14.32
N PRO A 174 0.62 -6.02 14.87
CA PRO A 174 -0.10 -5.14 15.78
C PRO A 174 -1.32 -4.48 15.14
N TYR A 175 -2.39 -4.30 15.89
CA TYR A 175 -3.64 -3.72 15.38
C TYR A 175 -3.44 -2.29 14.86
N ASN A 176 -2.63 -1.48 15.56
CA ASN A 176 -2.30 -0.11 15.13
C ASN A 176 -1.70 -0.04 13.71
N THR A 177 -0.98 -1.09 13.28
CA THR A 177 -0.34 -1.15 11.96
C THR A 177 -1.35 -1.40 10.84
N ILE A 178 -2.45 -2.10 11.16
CA ILE A 178 -3.52 -2.44 10.19
C ILE A 178 -4.73 -1.52 10.28
N GLU A 179 -4.85 -0.69 11.33
CA GLU A 179 -5.94 0.27 11.52
C GLU A 179 -6.21 1.12 10.26
N PRO A 180 -5.19 1.70 9.57
CA PRO A 180 -5.41 2.48 8.35
C PRO A 180 -5.94 1.67 7.17
N LEU A 181 -5.76 0.34 7.18
CA LEU A 181 -6.18 -0.56 6.11
C LEU A 181 -7.58 -1.15 6.33
N THR A 182 -8.17 -0.96 7.52
CA THR A 182 -9.45 -1.58 7.90
C THR A 182 -10.59 -1.27 6.93
N GLY A 183 -10.64 -0.06 6.34
CA GLY A 183 -11.63 0.32 5.33
C GLY A 183 -11.47 -0.37 3.97
N LYS A 184 -10.25 -0.80 3.61
CA LYS A 184 -9.99 -1.54 2.36
C LYS A 184 -10.26 -3.04 2.47
N LEU A 185 -10.31 -3.55 3.70
CA LEU A 185 -10.59 -4.95 4.03
C LEU A 185 -12.09 -5.27 4.08
N SER A 186 -12.97 -4.27 3.92
CA SER A 186 -14.43 -4.41 3.90
C SER A 186 -14.94 -5.09 2.60
N SER A 187 -16.04 -5.83 2.74
CA SER A 187 -16.58 -6.83 1.79
C SER A 187 -16.92 -6.38 0.37
N ASP A 188 -17.20 -5.09 0.15
CA ASP A 188 -17.50 -4.57 -1.19
C ASP A 188 -16.32 -4.71 -2.15
N ASN A 189 -15.11 -4.74 -1.59
CA ASN A 189 -13.89 -4.96 -2.33
C ASN A 189 -13.60 -6.47 -2.46
N TRP A 190 -13.63 -7.22 -1.36
CA TRP A 190 -13.22 -8.64 -1.34
C TRP A 190 -14.03 -9.56 -2.27
N SER A 191 -15.34 -9.34 -2.38
CA SER A 191 -16.22 -10.12 -3.27
C SER A 191 -16.00 -9.82 -4.78
N ALA A 192 -15.38 -8.68 -5.11
CA ALA A 192 -14.96 -8.35 -6.46
C ALA A 192 -13.58 -8.93 -6.86
N TYR A 193 -12.75 -9.34 -5.90
CA TYR A 193 -11.36 -9.77 -6.15
C TYR A 193 -11.18 -11.21 -6.63
N SER A 194 -12.26 -11.99 -6.78
CA SER A 194 -12.22 -13.30 -7.46
C SER A 194 -12.24 -13.18 -9.01
N LYS A 195 -12.13 -11.98 -9.58
CA LYS A 195 -12.05 -11.81 -11.04
C LYS A 195 -10.84 -10.98 -11.47
N LYS A 196 -9.93 -11.70 -12.14
CA LYS A 196 -9.05 -11.31 -13.27
C LYS A 196 -8.57 -9.86 -13.30
N VAL A 197 -7.24 -9.69 -13.35
CA VAL A 197 -6.53 -8.50 -13.88
C VAL A 197 -7.41 -7.81 -14.93
N ALA A 198 -7.84 -6.57 -14.66
CA ALA A 198 -8.72 -5.84 -15.55
C ALA A 198 -8.12 -5.82 -16.96
N ASP A 199 -8.87 -6.35 -17.94
CA ASP A 199 -8.40 -6.42 -19.32
C ASP A 199 -8.11 -4.98 -19.80
N PRO A 200 -6.92 -4.69 -20.35
CA PRO A 200 -6.60 -3.40 -20.94
C PRO A 200 -7.69 -2.87 -21.88
N ARG A 201 -8.41 -3.76 -22.57
CA ARG A 201 -9.56 -3.41 -23.42
C ARG A 201 -10.74 -2.87 -22.63
N GLN A 202 -11.02 -3.39 -21.43
CA GLN A 202 -12.09 -2.88 -20.57
C GLN A 202 -11.77 -1.46 -20.08
N VAL A 203 -10.50 -1.19 -19.75
CA VAL A 203 -10.06 0.16 -19.36
C VAL A 203 -10.22 1.15 -20.51
N VAL A 204 -9.85 0.76 -21.73
CA VAL A 204 -10.02 1.60 -22.93
C VAL A 204 -11.50 1.82 -23.24
N ASN A 205 -12.33 0.77 -23.18
CA ASN A 205 -13.77 0.88 -23.43
C ASN A 205 -14.44 1.78 -22.40
N LEU A 206 -14.06 1.68 -21.12
CA LEU A 206 -14.59 2.52 -20.05
C LEU A 206 -14.18 3.99 -20.23
N LYS A 207 -12.92 4.25 -20.54
CA LYS A 207 -12.44 5.62 -20.85
C LYS A 207 -13.17 6.22 -22.04
N THR A 208 -13.41 5.42 -23.07
CA THR A 208 -14.11 5.87 -24.29
C THR A 208 -15.59 6.14 -24.00
N GLY A 209 -16.24 5.26 -23.23
CA GLY A 209 -17.65 5.42 -22.84
C GLY A 209 -17.87 6.63 -21.94
N LEU A 210 -17.02 6.83 -20.93
CA LEU A 210 -17.06 8.01 -20.06
C LEU A 210 -16.81 9.31 -20.82
N GLY A 211 -15.90 9.30 -21.80
CA GLY A 211 -15.61 10.48 -22.62
C GLY A 211 -16.76 10.93 -23.54
N GLN A 212 -17.75 10.07 -23.77
CA GLN A 212 -18.93 10.37 -24.61
C GLN A 212 -20.17 10.74 -23.80
N ALA A 213 -20.10 10.72 -22.46
CA ALA A 213 -21.23 11.10 -21.63
C ALA A 213 -21.57 12.59 -21.89
N PRO A 214 -22.81 12.91 -22.28
CA PRO A 214 -23.23 14.30 -22.44
C PRO A 214 -23.20 14.99 -21.07
N VAL A 215 -22.67 16.21 -21.04
CA VAL A 215 -22.67 17.07 -19.85
C VAL A 215 -23.30 18.41 -20.21
N GLU A 216 -24.05 18.96 -19.28
CA GLU A 216 -24.63 20.30 -19.43
C GLU A 216 -23.55 21.35 -19.17
N MET A 217 -23.41 22.30 -20.10
CA MET A 217 -22.51 23.44 -19.96
C MET A 217 -23.34 24.71 -19.89
N VAL A 218 -23.26 25.41 -18.76
CA VAL A 218 -23.99 26.66 -18.51
C VAL A 218 -22.98 27.79 -18.34
N VAL A 219 -23.24 28.91 -19.03
CA VAL A 219 -22.43 30.13 -18.89
C VAL A 219 -23.28 31.17 -18.18
N GLU A 220 -22.85 31.58 -17.00
CA GLU A 220 -23.51 32.64 -16.25
C GLU A 220 -23.07 33.99 -16.84
N LEU A 221 -23.97 34.64 -17.60
CA LEU A 221 -23.67 35.91 -18.26
C LEU A 221 -23.54 37.07 -17.26
N ALA A 222 -24.44 37.10 -16.29
CA ALA A 222 -24.44 38.09 -15.23
C ALA A 222 -25.35 37.65 -14.09
N ARG A 223 -25.04 38.13 -12.89
CA ARG A 223 -25.90 38.03 -11.71
C ARG A 223 -26.25 39.44 -11.26
N THR A 224 -27.52 39.68 -10.99
CA THR A 224 -28.03 40.97 -10.53
C THR A 224 -29.17 40.74 -9.55
N THR A 225 -29.46 41.73 -8.71
CA THR A 225 -30.56 41.71 -7.75
C THR A 225 -31.63 42.71 -8.21
N ILE A 226 -32.87 42.23 -8.32
CA ILE A 226 -34.02 43.05 -8.71
C ILE A 226 -35.13 42.87 -7.68
N SER A 227 -35.90 43.93 -7.42
CA SER A 227 -37.00 43.87 -6.46
C SER A 227 -38.19 43.08 -7.04
N ALA A 228 -39.01 42.48 -6.17
CA ALA A 228 -40.18 41.71 -6.62
C ALA A 228 -41.19 42.56 -7.43
N GLY A 229 -41.29 43.86 -7.14
CA GLY A 229 -42.13 44.78 -7.90
C GLY A 229 -41.64 45.03 -9.32
N GLU A 230 -40.31 45.17 -9.50
CA GLU A 230 -39.70 45.31 -10.82
C GLU A 230 -39.85 44.04 -11.65
N VAL A 231 -39.70 42.86 -11.02
CA VAL A 231 -39.92 41.56 -11.70
C VAL A 231 -41.34 41.46 -12.26
N MET A 232 -42.35 41.88 -11.50
CA MET A 232 -43.74 41.83 -11.95
C MET A 232 -44.04 42.85 -13.06
N GLY A 233 -43.22 43.89 -13.20
CA GLY A 233 -43.38 44.94 -14.19
C GLY A 233 -42.59 44.74 -15.49
N LEU A 234 -41.78 43.67 -15.60
CA LEU A 234 -40.90 43.45 -16.75
C LEU A 234 -41.69 43.30 -18.06
N ALA A 235 -41.34 44.12 -19.05
CA ALA A 235 -41.87 44.11 -20.40
C ALA A 235 -40.78 43.82 -21.43
N ILE A 236 -41.20 43.36 -22.62
CA ILE A 236 -40.29 43.15 -23.75
C ILE A 236 -39.70 44.51 -24.15
N GLY A 237 -38.37 44.63 -24.05
CA GLY A 237 -37.64 45.86 -24.34
C GLY A 237 -36.97 46.49 -23.12
N ASP A 238 -37.28 46.01 -21.92
CA ASP A 238 -36.64 46.50 -20.70
C ASP A 238 -35.15 46.11 -20.64
N VAL A 239 -34.35 47.04 -20.14
CA VAL A 239 -32.91 46.88 -20.00
C VAL A 239 -32.59 46.62 -18.53
N ILE A 240 -32.11 45.42 -18.24
CA ILE A 240 -31.65 45.04 -16.90
C ILE A 240 -30.19 45.41 -16.76
N MET A 241 -29.86 46.34 -15.86
CA MET A 241 -28.48 46.65 -15.54
C MET A 241 -27.85 45.53 -14.70
N THR A 242 -26.66 45.12 -15.10
CA THR A 242 -25.87 44.07 -14.44
C THR A 242 -24.56 44.64 -13.93
N GLU A 243 -24.07 44.13 -12.80
CA GLU A 243 -22.79 44.56 -12.22
C GLU A 243 -21.55 44.01 -12.97
N THR A 244 -21.76 43.01 -13.84
CA THR A 244 -20.69 42.38 -14.62
C THR A 244 -20.23 43.28 -15.77
N GLY A 245 -18.96 43.72 -15.73
CA GLY A 245 -18.35 44.49 -16.79
C GLY A 245 -18.05 43.65 -18.04
N ARG A 246 -18.11 44.29 -19.23
CA ARG A 246 -17.88 43.62 -20.54
C ARG A 246 -16.51 42.95 -20.67
N GLU A 247 -15.50 43.44 -19.95
CA GLU A 247 -14.13 42.91 -19.99
C GLU A 247 -13.84 41.85 -18.91
N GLN A 248 -14.83 41.51 -18.07
CA GLN A 248 -14.64 40.47 -17.06
C GLN A 248 -14.86 39.07 -17.67
N PRO A 249 -14.02 38.08 -17.31
CA PRO A 249 -14.25 36.71 -17.73
C PRO A 249 -15.54 36.17 -17.09
N LEU A 250 -16.36 35.50 -17.91
CA LEU A 250 -17.55 34.78 -17.47
C LEU A 250 -17.17 33.40 -16.95
N ARG A 251 -17.89 32.94 -15.93
CA ARG A 251 -17.74 31.59 -15.40
C ARG A 251 -18.51 30.58 -16.23
N VAL A 252 -17.82 29.52 -16.60
CA VAL A 252 -18.38 28.37 -17.30
C VAL A 252 -18.55 27.24 -16.29
N TRP A 253 -19.79 26.86 -16.10
CA TRP A 253 -20.22 25.77 -15.25
C TRP A 253 -20.40 24.54 -16.11
N ILE A 254 -19.89 23.40 -15.64
CA ILE A 254 -20.23 22.10 -16.16
C ILE A 254 -21.03 21.41 -15.08
N GLU A 255 -22.30 21.12 -15.38
CA GLU A 255 -23.30 20.78 -14.37
C GLU A 255 -23.32 21.89 -13.28
N ASP A 256 -23.11 21.52 -12.02
CA ASP A 256 -23.09 22.45 -10.88
C ASP A 256 -21.68 22.94 -10.49
N GLU A 257 -20.64 22.65 -11.29
CA GLU A 257 -19.26 22.96 -10.94
C GLU A 257 -18.60 23.97 -11.89
N ALA A 258 -18.14 25.10 -11.35
CA ALA A 258 -17.42 26.12 -12.11
C ALA A 258 -16.02 25.62 -12.49
N MET A 259 -15.79 25.43 -13.79
CA MET A 259 -14.61 24.74 -14.30
C MET A 259 -13.71 25.62 -15.16
N PHE A 260 -14.29 26.57 -15.88
CA PHE A 260 -13.52 27.43 -16.79
C PHE A 260 -13.93 28.89 -16.67
N GLU A 261 -13.04 29.75 -17.10
CA GLU A 261 -13.28 31.17 -17.36
C GLU A 261 -13.19 31.44 -18.84
N GLY A 262 -14.10 32.26 -19.38
CA GLY A 262 -14.12 32.54 -20.80
C GLY A 262 -14.83 33.85 -21.14
N PHE A 263 -14.68 34.27 -22.40
CA PHE A 263 -15.28 35.49 -22.90
C PHE A 263 -16.41 35.19 -23.88
N PRO A 264 -17.57 35.86 -23.77
CA PRO A 264 -18.66 35.69 -24.71
C PRO A 264 -18.23 36.23 -26.08
N GLY A 265 -18.67 35.57 -27.14
CA GLY A 265 -18.35 35.93 -28.50
C GLY A 265 -19.29 35.30 -29.52
N ALA A 266 -18.94 35.44 -30.79
CA ALA A 266 -19.65 34.79 -31.88
C ALA A 266 -18.67 33.96 -32.69
N PHE A 267 -19.04 32.72 -33.00
CA PHE A 267 -18.28 31.84 -33.87
C PHE A 267 -19.19 31.32 -34.97
N LYS A 268 -18.82 31.55 -36.24
CA LYS A 268 -19.63 31.17 -37.41
C LYS A 268 -21.11 31.61 -37.29
N ALA A 269 -21.35 32.86 -36.89
CA ALA A 269 -22.67 33.43 -36.66
C ALA A 269 -23.50 32.82 -35.51
N HIS A 270 -22.92 31.95 -34.69
CA HIS A 270 -23.56 31.39 -33.50
C HIS A 270 -22.96 32.02 -32.23
N LYS A 271 -23.78 32.14 -31.17
CA LYS A 271 -23.30 32.54 -29.84
C LYS A 271 -22.29 31.50 -29.35
N ALA A 272 -21.13 31.94 -28.90
CA ALA A 272 -20.05 31.07 -28.46
C ALA A 272 -19.35 31.67 -27.25
N ILE A 273 -18.62 30.84 -26.51
CA ILE A 273 -17.71 31.28 -25.45
C ILE A 273 -16.28 30.84 -25.80
N ARG A 274 -15.33 31.76 -25.67
CA ARG A 274 -13.91 31.47 -25.82
C ARG A 274 -13.32 31.18 -24.45
N ILE A 275 -12.92 29.93 -24.21
CA ILE A 275 -12.26 29.53 -22.97
C ILE A 275 -10.90 30.24 -22.89
N HIS A 276 -10.69 30.96 -21.79
CA HIS A 276 -9.46 31.68 -21.49
C HIS A 276 -8.56 30.88 -20.55
N GLY A 277 -9.15 30.25 -19.52
CA GLY A 277 -8.39 29.51 -18.52
C GLY A 277 -9.25 28.49 -17.79
N ARG A 278 -8.60 27.48 -17.22
CA ARG A 278 -9.22 26.53 -16.30
C ARG A 278 -9.19 27.13 -14.90
N LEU A 279 -10.32 27.11 -14.21
CA LEU A 279 -10.38 27.46 -12.79
C LEU A 279 -9.66 26.36 -12.00
N SER A 280 -8.57 26.72 -11.34
CA SER A 280 -7.78 25.76 -10.55
C SER A 280 -8.49 25.47 -9.24
N ARG A 281 -8.80 24.18 -8.99
CA ARG A 281 -9.47 23.75 -7.77
C ARG A 281 -8.47 23.75 -6.60
N PRO A 282 -8.92 23.95 -5.34
CA PRO A 282 -8.06 23.81 -4.17
C PRO A 282 -7.39 22.42 -4.08
N LYS A 283 -8.12 21.35 -4.47
CA LYS A 283 -7.59 19.97 -4.51
C LYS A 283 -6.56 19.77 -5.62
N ASP A 284 -6.71 20.45 -6.75
CA ASP A 284 -5.77 20.37 -7.88
C ASP A 284 -4.45 21.06 -7.52
N ARG A 285 -4.49 22.20 -6.81
CA ARG A 285 -3.27 22.87 -6.29
C ARG A 285 -2.48 21.99 -5.31
N VAL A 286 -3.16 21.24 -4.42
CA VAL A 286 -2.48 20.33 -3.48
C VAL A 286 -1.77 19.22 -4.25
N LYS A 287 -2.41 18.66 -5.27
CA LYS A 287 -1.82 17.62 -6.11
C LYS A 287 -0.63 18.15 -6.93
N GLU A 288 -0.75 19.32 -7.56
CA GLU A 288 0.36 19.98 -8.25
C GLU A 288 1.53 20.34 -7.31
N LEU A 289 1.25 20.77 -6.08
CA LEU A 289 2.28 21.05 -5.06
C LEU A 289 2.99 19.78 -4.57
N LEU A 290 2.29 18.65 -4.51
CA LEU A 290 2.88 17.36 -4.16
C LEU A 290 3.73 16.82 -5.32
N GLU A 291 3.22 16.89 -6.56
CA GLU A 291 3.95 16.44 -7.76
C GLU A 291 5.21 17.29 -8.04
N SER A 292 5.15 18.61 -7.82
CA SER A 292 6.32 19.49 -7.94
C SER A 292 7.37 19.28 -6.85
N LYS A 293 6.99 18.89 -5.63
CA LYS A 293 7.94 18.50 -4.57
C LYS A 293 8.62 17.15 -4.86
N VAL A 294 7.89 16.18 -5.42
CA VAL A 294 8.45 14.88 -5.79
C VAL A 294 9.49 15.04 -6.93
N GLY A 295 9.24 15.94 -7.89
CA GLY A 295 10.18 16.21 -8.99
C GLY A 295 11.48 16.96 -8.62
N GLN A 296 11.58 17.57 -7.44
CA GLN A 296 12.80 18.28 -6.98
C GLN A 296 13.79 17.38 -6.21
N THR A 297 13.45 16.12 -5.94
CA THR A 297 14.30 15.22 -5.15
C THR A 297 15.26 14.40 -6.03
N GLU A 298 15.13 14.48 -7.36
CA GLU A 298 16.01 13.79 -8.32
C GLU A 298 16.86 14.79 -9.11
N THR A 299 17.86 15.37 -8.47
CA THR A 299 19.07 15.83 -9.18
C THR A 299 20.26 15.63 -8.25
N PRO A 300 21.14 14.63 -8.50
CA PRO A 300 22.37 14.50 -7.72
C PRO A 300 23.26 15.71 -8.04
N SER A 301 23.59 16.48 -7.01
CA SER A 301 24.62 17.51 -7.07
C SER A 301 25.94 16.89 -7.56
N GLU A 302 26.39 17.29 -8.76
CA GLU A 302 27.75 17.01 -9.23
C GLU A 302 28.77 17.55 -8.22
N ALA A 303 29.69 16.69 -7.81
CA ALA A 303 30.79 17.03 -6.91
C ALA A 303 31.78 17.98 -7.62
N PRO A 304 32.36 18.96 -6.91
CA PRO A 304 33.29 19.90 -7.52
C PRO A 304 34.62 19.19 -7.83
N THR A 305 34.97 19.16 -9.12
CA THR A 305 36.28 18.74 -9.64
C THR A 305 37.38 19.67 -9.16
N THR A 306 38.43 19.10 -8.56
CA THR A 306 39.69 19.75 -8.17
C THR A 306 40.39 20.38 -9.38
N PRO A 307 40.96 21.59 -9.26
CA PRO A 307 41.71 22.20 -10.35
C PRO A 307 43.13 21.61 -10.44
N SER A 308 43.48 21.14 -11.63
CA SER A 308 44.82 20.71 -12.03
C SER A 308 45.81 21.87 -12.04
N THR A 309 46.97 21.66 -11.41
CA THR A 309 48.13 22.56 -11.41
C THR A 309 48.76 22.67 -12.81
N PRO A 310 49.20 23.85 -13.27
CA PRO A 310 49.91 23.98 -14.55
C PRO A 310 51.41 23.61 -14.42
N PRO A 311 52.09 23.21 -15.51
CA PRO A 311 53.49 22.84 -15.46
C PRO A 311 54.37 24.10 -15.50
N THR A 312 55.38 24.15 -14.65
CA THR A 312 56.47 25.11 -14.74
C THR A 312 57.62 24.49 -15.54
N ALA A 313 58.22 25.30 -16.41
CA ALA A 313 59.40 25.03 -17.21
C ALA A 313 60.65 24.69 -16.38
#